data_AF-A0A8C0BQZ6-F1
#
_entry.id   AF-A0A8C0BQZ6-F1
#
_cell.length_a   1.000
_cell.length_b   1.000
_cell.length_c   1.000
_cell.angle_alpha   90.00
_cell.angle_beta   90.00
_cell.angle_gamma   90.00
#
_symmetry.space_group_name_H-M   'P 1'
#
loop_
_entity.id
_entity.type
_entity.pdbx_description
1 polymer ?
#
loop_
_entity_poly.entity_id
_entity_poly.type
_entity_poly.pdbx_seq_one_letter_code
_entity_poly.pdbx_strand_id
1 'polypeptide(L)'
;MEPLTTTYPLKYSVPKARVFVVFLSMVLCTAILCLLQLRFFKPKIKDFYSFEVKDSRGRIVSLEKYRGKATLVVNVASYCQHTDKNYIALQELHREFGPSHFTVLAFPCNQFGESEPSSSQEIESFAKGNYGVTFPVFHKIKILGSEAEPAFKFLIGNIVFFIVYGEKQALSTHFILFRCGYQKYGQRTCTLKASVSSH
;
A
#
# COMPACT_ATOMS: atom_id res chain seq x y z
N MET A 1 -5.30 94.34 10.78
CA MET A 1 -6.49 93.50 10.98
C MET A 1 -6.32 92.29 10.07
N GLU A 2 -5.75 91.22 10.61
CA GLU A 2 -5.47 89.94 9.93
C GLU A 2 -5.90 88.88 10.94
N PRO A 3 -6.88 88.02 10.66
CA PRO A 3 -7.25 86.97 11.61
C PRO A 3 -6.54 85.66 11.27
N LEU A 4 -5.78 85.14 12.24
CA LEU A 4 -5.23 83.79 12.24
C LEU A 4 -6.36 82.75 12.11
N THR A 5 -6.33 81.95 11.04
CA THR A 5 -7.09 80.70 10.96
C THR A 5 -6.35 79.59 11.71
N THR A 6 -6.83 79.25 12.91
CA THR A 6 -6.44 78.04 13.63
C THR A 6 -7.19 76.82 13.07
N THR A 7 -6.43 75.89 12.50
CA THR A 7 -6.92 74.59 12.02
C THR A 7 -7.04 73.62 13.20
N TYR A 8 -8.24 73.12 13.49
CA TYR A 8 -8.44 72.01 14.44
C TYR A 8 -8.69 70.70 13.68
N PRO A 9 -8.16 69.54 14.12
CA PRO A 9 -8.31 68.29 13.40
C PRO A 9 -9.70 67.69 13.63
N LEU A 10 -10.43 67.41 12.55
CA LEU A 10 -11.68 66.65 12.59
C LEU A 10 -11.37 65.20 13.01
N LYS A 11 -11.78 64.82 14.22
CA LYS A 11 -11.79 63.43 14.68
C LYS A 11 -12.82 62.65 13.87
N TYR A 12 -12.34 61.85 12.92
CA TYR A 12 -13.16 60.91 12.16
C TYR A 12 -13.56 59.73 13.05
N SER A 13 -14.80 59.75 13.55
CA SER A 13 -15.39 58.65 14.32
C SER A 13 -16.05 57.66 13.36
N VAL A 14 -15.44 56.47 13.22
CA VAL A 14 -15.99 55.40 12.37
C VAL A 14 -17.27 54.87 13.02
N PRO A 15 -18.42 54.82 12.31
CA PRO A 15 -19.66 54.29 12.85
C PRO A 15 -19.50 52.84 13.31
N LYS A 16 -19.95 52.51 14.53
CA LYS A 16 -19.92 51.14 15.10
C LYS A 16 -20.52 50.09 14.16
N ALA A 17 -21.48 50.47 13.33
CA ALA A 17 -22.07 49.63 12.30
C ALA A 17 -21.08 49.19 11.21
N ARG A 18 -20.13 50.05 10.80
CA ARG A 18 -19.11 49.69 9.80
C ARG A 18 -18.13 48.66 10.35
N VAL A 19 -17.75 48.78 11.62
CA VAL A 19 -16.90 47.79 12.29
C VAL A 19 -17.61 46.44 12.33
N PHE A 20 -18.90 46.42 12.66
CA PHE A 20 -19.69 45.19 12.70
C PHE A 20 -19.83 44.51 11.32
N VAL A 21 -20.05 45.28 10.26
CA VAL A 21 -20.13 44.76 8.88
C VAL A 21 -18.78 44.16 8.43
N VAL A 22 -17.66 44.80 8.78
CA VAL A 22 -16.32 44.27 8.47
C VAL A 22 -16.09 42.94 9.20
N PHE A 23 -16.43 42.86 10.49
CA PHE A 23 -16.34 41.61 11.26
C PHE A 23 -17.21 40.50 10.67
N LEU A 24 -18.47 40.79 10.32
CA LEU A 24 -19.37 39.81 9.71
C LEU A 24 -18.84 39.32 8.35
N SER A 25 -18.28 40.22 7.54
CA SER A 25 -17.67 39.86 6.26
C SER A 25 -16.43 38.98 6.43
N MET A 26 -15.61 39.25 7.46
CA MET A 26 -14.40 38.48 7.75
C MET A 26 -14.74 37.06 8.21
N VAL A 27 -15.75 36.90 9.07
CA VAL A 27 -16.24 35.58 9.50
C VAL A 27 -16.85 34.80 8.34
N LEU A 28 -17.63 35.46 7.47
CA LEU A 28 -18.19 34.83 6.29
C LEU A 28 -17.09 34.37 5.32
N CYS A 29 -16.06 35.21 5.11
CA CYS A 29 -14.96 34.91 4.22
C CYS A 29 -14.10 33.74 4.75
N THR A 30 -13.82 33.70 6.05
CA THR A 30 -13.08 32.58 6.67
C THR A 30 -13.89 31.29 6.68
N ALA A 31 -15.21 31.35 6.89
CA ALA A 31 -16.09 30.18 6.78
C ALA A 31 -16.13 29.64 5.35
N ILE A 32 -16.25 30.50 4.34
CA ILE A 32 -16.20 30.09 2.92
C ILE A 32 -14.83 29.51 2.57
N LEU A 33 -13.73 30.15 2.98
CA LEU A 33 -12.39 29.61 2.78
C LEU A 33 -12.21 28.26 3.47
N CYS A 34 -12.71 28.07 4.69
CA CYS A 34 -12.70 26.81 5.41
C CYS A 34 -13.51 25.72 4.70
N LEU A 35 -14.72 26.04 4.22
CA LEU A 35 -15.54 25.13 3.40
C LEU A 35 -14.87 24.77 2.06
N LEU A 36 -14.11 25.70 1.47
CA LEU A 36 -13.26 25.45 0.30
C LEU A 36 -12.07 24.55 0.65
N GLN A 37 -11.42 24.71 1.82
CA GLN A 37 -10.37 23.81 2.30
C GLN A 37 -10.91 22.38 2.54
N LEU A 38 -12.14 22.24 3.04
CA LEU A 38 -12.79 20.94 3.26
C LEU A 38 -13.08 20.18 1.96
N ARG A 39 -13.17 20.87 0.81
CA ARG A 39 -13.26 20.22 -0.52
C ARG A 39 -11.93 19.62 -0.98
N PHE A 40 -10.80 20.03 -0.40
CA PHE A 40 -9.46 19.48 -0.68
C PHE A 40 -9.07 18.34 0.25
N PHE A 41 -9.69 18.23 1.43
CA PHE A 41 -9.56 17.06 2.30
C PHE A 41 -10.42 15.90 1.80
N LYS A 42 -10.12 15.41 0.58
CA LYS A 42 -10.55 14.06 0.22
C LYS A 42 -9.79 13.10 1.14
N PRO A 43 -10.45 12.26 1.95
CA PRO A 43 -9.75 11.23 2.69
C PRO A 43 -9.02 10.36 1.67
N LYS A 44 -7.69 10.28 1.80
CA LYS A 44 -6.87 9.39 0.97
C LYS A 44 -7.34 7.98 1.31
N ILE A 45 -8.12 7.37 0.42
CA ILE A 45 -8.45 5.95 0.53
C ILE A 45 -7.09 5.25 0.53
N LYS A 46 -6.73 4.64 1.66
CA LYS A 46 -5.50 3.85 1.75
C LYS A 46 -5.72 2.64 0.87
N ASP A 47 -5.06 2.61 -0.28
CA ASP A 47 -4.95 1.40 -1.08
C ASP A 47 -3.62 0.70 -0.77
N PHE A 48 -3.44 -0.52 -1.25
CA PHE A 48 -2.23 -1.29 -1.00
C PHE A 48 -0.96 -0.60 -1.50
N TYR A 49 -1.04 0.18 -2.58
CA TYR A 49 0.13 0.84 -3.18
C TYR A 49 0.59 2.07 -2.38
N SER A 50 -0.27 2.61 -1.52
CA SER A 50 0.06 3.72 -0.62
C SER A 50 0.99 3.34 0.54
N PHE A 51 1.26 2.04 0.74
CA PHE A 51 2.18 1.58 1.79
C PHE A 51 3.65 1.63 1.35
N GLU A 52 4.51 1.76 2.34
CA GLU A 52 5.95 1.58 2.19
C GLU A 52 6.38 0.30 2.89
N VAL A 53 7.32 -0.41 2.29
CA VAL A 53 7.87 -1.66 2.82
C VAL A 53 9.38 -1.63 2.76
N LYS A 54 10.05 -2.51 3.48
CA LYS A 54 11.50 -2.64 3.39
C LYS A 54 11.89 -3.60 2.26
N ASP A 55 12.92 -3.27 1.49
CA ASP A 55 13.56 -4.22 0.57
C ASP A 55 14.39 -5.27 1.33
N SER A 56 14.92 -6.27 0.62
CA SER A 56 15.77 -7.31 1.21
C SER A 56 16.95 -6.76 2.03
N ARG A 57 17.44 -5.55 1.71
CA ARG A 57 18.55 -4.86 2.40
C ARG A 57 18.09 -3.96 3.54
N GLY A 58 16.79 -3.90 3.83
CA GLY A 58 16.21 -3.11 4.91
C GLY A 58 15.92 -1.65 4.54
N ARG A 59 16.11 -1.24 3.28
CA ARG A 59 15.82 0.12 2.81
C ARG A 59 14.33 0.28 2.57
N ILE A 60 13.78 1.43 2.94
CA ILE A 60 12.37 1.74 2.71
C ILE A 60 12.12 1.95 1.21
N VAL A 61 11.09 1.30 0.68
CA VAL A 61 10.68 1.34 -0.71
C VAL A 61 9.16 1.53 -0.76
N SER A 62 8.72 2.55 -1.50
CA SER A 62 7.29 2.77 -1.75
C SER A 62 6.73 1.73 -2.71
N LEU A 63 5.55 1.18 -2.39
CA LEU A 63 4.82 0.27 -3.28
C LEU A 63 4.13 1.01 -4.43
N GLU A 64 4.08 2.33 -4.39
CA GLU A 64 3.47 3.17 -5.43
C GLU A 64 4.05 2.90 -6.82
N LYS A 65 5.34 2.53 -6.91
CA LYS A 65 6.00 2.16 -8.17
C LYS A 65 5.41 0.93 -8.88
N TYR A 66 4.58 0.15 -8.19
CA TYR A 66 3.87 -0.99 -8.76
C TYR A 66 2.41 -0.67 -9.10
N ARG A 67 1.94 0.56 -8.85
CA ARG A 67 0.60 1.00 -9.22
C ARG A 67 0.39 0.86 -10.74
N GLY A 68 -0.81 0.44 -11.11
CA GLY A 68 -1.19 0.23 -12.51
C GLY A 68 -0.70 -1.10 -13.10
N LYS A 69 0.05 -1.90 -12.33
CA LYS A 69 0.36 -3.29 -12.67
C LYS A 69 -0.61 -4.23 -11.96
N ALA A 70 -0.96 -5.33 -12.62
CA ALA A 70 -1.52 -6.48 -11.92
C ALA A 70 -0.45 -7.04 -10.99
N THR A 71 -0.74 -7.10 -9.69
CA THR A 71 0.29 -7.37 -8.68
C THR A 71 -0.07 -8.59 -7.87
N LEU A 72 0.81 -9.59 -7.92
CA LEU A 72 0.70 -10.79 -7.11
C LEU A 72 1.50 -10.67 -5.83
N VAL A 73 0.82 -10.59 -4.69
CA VAL A 73 1.47 -10.46 -3.38
C VAL A 73 1.52 -11.84 -2.72
N VAL A 74 2.72 -12.35 -2.48
CA VAL A 74 2.92 -13.72 -1.98
C VAL A 74 3.77 -13.75 -0.72
N ASN A 75 3.38 -14.58 0.24
CA ASN A 75 4.28 -14.93 1.33
C ASN A 75 5.13 -16.15 0.94
N VAL A 76 6.45 -16.05 1.10
CA VAL A 76 7.39 -17.11 0.69
C VAL A 76 8.18 -17.65 1.87
N ALA A 77 8.70 -18.86 1.68
CA ALA A 77 9.64 -19.53 2.58
C ALA A 77 10.60 -20.40 1.74
N SER A 78 11.82 -20.55 2.22
CA SER A 78 12.98 -21.18 1.61
C SER A 78 13.16 -22.61 2.10
N TYR A 79 12.65 -22.93 3.29
CA TYR A 79 12.72 -24.27 3.90
C TYR A 79 11.33 -24.91 4.04
N CYS A 80 10.54 -24.86 2.97
CA CYS A 80 9.27 -25.57 2.88
C CYS A 80 9.37 -26.69 1.84
N GLN A 81 8.68 -27.81 2.05
CA GLN A 81 8.62 -28.92 1.07
C GLN A 81 8.07 -28.50 -0.32
N HIS A 82 7.44 -27.33 -0.39
CA HIS A 82 6.86 -26.78 -1.62
C HIS A 82 7.66 -25.60 -2.18
N THR A 83 8.77 -25.21 -1.54
CA THR A 83 9.59 -24.06 -1.95
C THR A 83 9.99 -24.16 -3.41
N ASP A 84 10.49 -25.31 -3.85
CA ASP A 84 10.92 -25.52 -5.25
C ASP A 84 9.77 -25.28 -6.23
N LYS A 85 8.66 -25.98 -6.04
CA LYS A 85 7.48 -25.85 -6.91
C LYS A 85 6.92 -24.43 -6.91
N ASN A 86 6.93 -23.76 -5.75
CA ASN A 86 6.42 -22.41 -5.60
C ASN A 86 7.27 -21.38 -6.33
N TYR A 87 8.59 -21.37 -6.12
CA TYR A 87 9.47 -20.40 -6.77
C TYR A 87 9.52 -20.61 -8.29
N ILE A 88 9.54 -21.85 -8.76
CA ILE A 88 9.49 -22.16 -10.20
C ILE A 88 8.22 -21.60 -10.83
N ALA A 89 7.04 -21.94 -10.30
CA ALA A 89 5.77 -21.47 -10.85
C ALA A 89 5.62 -19.94 -10.80
N LEU A 90 6.06 -19.30 -9.71
CA LEU A 90 6.04 -17.84 -9.59
C LEU A 90 6.97 -17.17 -10.60
N GLN A 91 8.15 -17.73 -10.83
CA GLN A 91 9.12 -17.20 -11.79
C GLN A 91 8.63 -17.42 -13.23
N GLU A 92 8.01 -18.55 -13.54
CA GLU A 92 7.35 -18.78 -14.83
C GLU A 92 6.24 -17.77 -15.09
N LEU A 93 5.34 -17.58 -14.12
CA LEU A 93 4.26 -16.60 -14.21
C LEU A 93 4.79 -15.18 -14.40
N HIS A 94 5.84 -14.82 -13.65
CA HIS A 94 6.47 -13.50 -13.78
C HIS A 94 7.14 -13.32 -15.14
N ARG A 95 7.79 -14.36 -15.67
CA ARG A 95 8.41 -14.34 -17.00
C ARG A 95 7.37 -14.20 -18.10
N GLU A 96 6.25 -14.92 -18.00
CA GLU A 96 5.19 -14.93 -19.02
C GLU A 96 4.39 -13.61 -19.03
N PHE A 97 3.95 -13.14 -17.87
CA PHE A 97 3.07 -11.98 -17.78
C PHE A 97 3.80 -10.66 -17.47
N GLY A 98 5.05 -10.71 -17.01
CA GLY A 98 5.84 -9.54 -16.65
C GLY A 98 5.87 -8.42 -17.70
N PRO A 99 6.09 -8.74 -19.00
CA PRO A 99 6.02 -7.77 -20.09
C PRO A 99 4.62 -7.13 -20.25
N SER A 100 3.57 -7.82 -19.82
CA SER A 100 2.16 -7.44 -19.95
C SER A 100 1.60 -6.73 -18.70
N HIS A 101 2.41 -5.88 -18.05
CA HIS A 101 2.03 -5.13 -16.84
C HIS A 101 1.68 -6.00 -15.61
N PHE A 102 2.39 -7.11 -15.40
CA PHE A 102 2.26 -7.94 -14.19
C PHE A 102 3.54 -7.93 -13.34
N THR A 103 3.42 -8.10 -12.03
CA THR A 103 4.58 -8.33 -11.15
C THR A 103 4.23 -9.21 -9.96
N VAL A 104 5.19 -10.04 -9.55
CA VAL A 104 5.14 -10.75 -8.27
C VAL A 104 5.87 -9.90 -7.23
N LEU A 105 5.32 -9.79 -6.02
CA LEU A 105 5.94 -9.17 -4.85
C LEU A 105 6.08 -10.24 -3.76
N ALA A 106 7.29 -10.71 -3.54
CA ALA A 106 7.55 -11.80 -2.60
C ALA A 106 7.97 -11.27 -1.22
N PHE A 107 7.23 -11.66 -0.19
CA PHE A 107 7.45 -11.27 1.19
C PHE A 107 7.79 -12.50 2.05
N PRO A 108 9.06 -12.71 2.40
CA PRO A 108 9.46 -13.82 3.25
C PRO A 108 8.79 -13.77 4.62
N CYS A 109 8.39 -14.91 5.18
CA CYS A 109 7.74 -14.96 6.49
C CYS A 109 8.09 -16.23 7.28
N ASN A 110 8.52 -16.05 8.53
CA ASN A 110 8.94 -17.15 9.41
C ASN A 110 7.84 -17.68 10.34
N GLN A 111 6.60 -17.19 10.25
CA GLN A 111 5.54 -17.53 11.22
C GLN A 111 4.87 -18.90 10.98
N PHE A 112 5.30 -19.66 9.97
CA PHE A 112 4.71 -20.94 9.58
C PHE A 112 5.74 -22.05 9.73
N GLY A 113 5.87 -22.62 10.93
CA GLY A 113 6.78 -23.73 11.20
C GLY A 113 8.26 -23.38 11.01
N GLU A 114 8.63 -22.12 11.30
CA GLU A 114 10.02 -21.61 11.26
C GLU A 114 10.76 -21.92 9.96
N SER A 115 10.03 -21.98 8.84
CA SER A 115 10.58 -22.36 7.52
C SER A 115 11.36 -21.23 6.82
N GLU A 116 11.62 -20.10 7.51
CA GLU A 116 12.35 -18.94 6.99
C GLU A 116 13.28 -18.29 8.04
N PRO A 117 14.25 -19.04 8.60
CA PRO A 117 15.13 -18.54 9.65
C PRO A 117 16.16 -17.52 9.13
N SER A 118 16.59 -17.67 7.88
CA SER A 118 17.65 -16.88 7.22
C SER A 118 17.37 -15.37 7.17
N SER A 119 18.42 -14.58 6.94
CA SER A 119 18.31 -13.14 6.75
C SER A 119 17.64 -12.80 5.41
N SER A 120 17.02 -11.62 5.28
CA SER A 120 16.35 -11.23 4.03
C SER A 120 17.28 -11.17 2.81
N GLN A 121 18.56 -10.89 3.03
CA GLN A 121 19.59 -10.85 1.98
C GLN A 121 19.98 -12.27 1.53
N GLU A 122 20.11 -13.20 2.47
CA GLU A 122 20.31 -14.62 2.17
C GLU A 122 19.12 -15.20 1.42
N ILE A 123 17.90 -14.86 1.82
CA ILE A 123 16.67 -15.32 1.17
C ILE A 123 16.59 -14.82 -0.28
N GLU A 124 16.89 -13.54 -0.52
CA GLU A 124 16.96 -13.01 -1.88
C GLU A 124 18.04 -13.76 -2.71
N SER A 125 19.20 -13.99 -2.12
CA SER A 125 20.30 -14.70 -2.78
C SER A 125 19.96 -16.15 -3.09
N PHE A 126 19.26 -16.83 -2.17
CA PHE A 126 18.74 -18.17 -2.33
C PHE A 126 17.73 -18.23 -3.49
N ALA A 127 16.75 -17.32 -3.50
CA ALA A 127 15.74 -17.26 -4.55
C ALA A 127 16.36 -17.01 -5.93
N LYS A 128 17.33 -16.10 -6.02
CA LYS A 128 18.06 -15.79 -7.25
C LYS A 128 18.98 -16.91 -7.70
N GLY A 129 19.78 -17.45 -6.78
CA GLY A 129 20.78 -18.46 -7.09
C GLY A 129 20.20 -19.81 -7.49
N ASN A 130 19.11 -20.24 -6.83
CA ASN A 130 18.54 -21.57 -7.06
C ASN A 130 17.45 -21.59 -8.14
N TYR A 131 16.70 -20.49 -8.31
CA TYR A 131 15.54 -20.46 -9.23
C TYR A 131 15.58 -19.34 -10.26
N GLY A 132 16.63 -18.51 -10.27
CA GLY A 132 16.74 -17.40 -11.22
C GLY A 132 15.64 -16.36 -11.03
N VAL A 133 15.17 -16.15 -9.79
CA VAL A 133 14.09 -15.19 -9.48
C VAL A 133 14.47 -13.78 -9.95
N THR A 134 13.57 -13.17 -10.73
CA THR A 134 13.73 -11.81 -11.29
C THR A 134 12.77 -10.80 -10.70
N PHE A 135 11.69 -11.26 -10.07
CA PHE A 135 10.75 -10.41 -9.35
C PHE A 135 11.32 -9.92 -8.01
N PRO A 136 10.82 -8.80 -7.45
CA PRO A 136 11.29 -8.27 -6.17
C PRO A 136 10.99 -9.19 -4.98
N VAL A 137 12.04 -9.49 -4.21
CA VAL A 137 11.98 -10.12 -2.89
C VAL A 137 12.23 -9.05 -1.83
N PHE A 138 11.30 -8.90 -0.90
CA PHE A 138 11.31 -7.87 0.13
C PHE A 138 11.93 -8.36 1.44
N HIS A 139 11.99 -7.45 2.42
CA HIS A 139 12.36 -7.81 3.78
C HIS A 139 11.41 -8.85 4.37
N LYS A 140 11.93 -9.65 5.30
CA LYS A 140 11.15 -10.63 6.05
C LYS A 140 10.15 -9.90 6.93
N ILE A 141 8.89 -10.32 6.89
CA ILE A 141 7.80 -9.69 7.63
C ILE A 141 7.06 -10.69 8.53
N LYS A 142 6.30 -10.14 9.47
CA LYS A 142 5.22 -10.85 10.14
C LYS A 142 3.91 -10.55 9.42
N ILE A 143 3.08 -11.56 9.21
CA ILE A 143 1.74 -11.43 8.64
C ILE A 143 0.63 -11.69 9.66
N LEU A 144 0.94 -12.27 10.82
CA LEU A 144 0.01 -12.51 11.94
C LEU A 144 0.42 -11.73 13.20
N GLY A 145 -0.58 -11.32 13.99
CA GLY A 145 -0.39 -10.67 15.30
C GLY A 145 -0.32 -9.15 15.27
N SER A 146 -0.06 -8.54 16.44
CA SER A 146 0.05 -7.08 16.61
C SER A 146 1.18 -6.50 15.76
N GLU A 147 2.26 -7.26 15.59
CA GLU A 147 3.45 -6.88 14.81
C GLU A 147 3.31 -7.16 13.31
N ALA A 148 2.13 -7.55 12.82
CA ALA A 148 1.97 -7.82 11.40
C ALA A 148 2.14 -6.54 10.56
N GLU A 149 2.79 -6.70 9.41
CA GLU A 149 3.09 -5.62 8.47
C GLU A 149 1.78 -4.89 8.08
N PRO A 150 1.71 -3.55 8.20
CA PRO A 150 0.50 -2.79 7.90
C PRO A 150 -0.06 -3.05 6.50
N ALA A 151 0.81 -3.22 5.50
CA ALA A 151 0.39 -3.55 4.14
C ALA A 151 -0.34 -4.91 4.07
N PHE A 152 0.14 -5.92 4.81
CA PHE A 152 -0.52 -7.23 4.88
C PHE A 152 -1.80 -7.21 5.73
N LYS A 153 -1.83 -6.44 6.83
CA LYS A 153 -3.07 -6.22 7.60
C LYS A 153 -4.14 -5.59 6.71
N PHE A 154 -3.77 -4.62 5.88
CA PHE A 154 -4.67 -4.02 4.91
C PHE A 154 -5.20 -5.05 3.91
N LEU A 155 -4.32 -5.86 3.30
CA LEU A 155 -4.75 -6.92 2.38
C LEU A 155 -5.70 -7.92 3.04
N ILE A 156 -5.37 -8.41 4.23
CA ILE A 156 -6.21 -9.39 4.95
C ILE A 156 -7.57 -8.78 5.34
N GLY A 157 -7.61 -7.50 5.71
CA GLY A 157 -8.85 -6.82 6.11
C GLY A 157 -9.75 -6.37 4.96
N ASN A 158 -9.19 -6.16 3.76
CA ASN A 158 -9.94 -5.64 2.60
C ASN A 158 -10.18 -6.69 1.51
N ILE A 159 -9.45 -7.81 1.50
CA ILE A 159 -9.66 -8.89 0.54
C ILE A 159 -10.74 -9.83 1.09
N VAL A 160 -11.93 -9.75 0.50
CA VAL A 160 -12.83 -10.91 0.42
C VAL A 160 -12.06 -11.99 -0.34
N PHE A 161 -11.84 -13.12 0.33
CA PHE A 161 -11.09 -14.30 -0.10
C PHE A 161 -11.37 -14.66 -1.58
N PHE A 162 -10.61 -14.13 -2.55
CA PHE A 162 -10.69 -14.57 -3.95
C PHE A 162 -9.83 -15.83 -4.09
N ILE A 163 -10.44 -16.99 -3.85
CA ILE A 163 -10.02 -18.20 -4.57
C ILE A 163 -10.39 -17.92 -6.02
N VAL A 164 -9.40 -17.72 -6.88
CA VAL A 164 -9.63 -17.60 -8.32
C VAL A 164 -10.15 -18.97 -8.81
N TYR A 165 -11.47 -19.14 -8.80
CA TYR A 165 -12.19 -19.91 -9.79
C TYR A 165 -12.43 -18.93 -10.95
N GLY A 166 -11.84 -19.23 -12.11
CA GLY A 166 -11.69 -18.27 -13.18
C GLY A 166 -13.00 -17.82 -13.81
N GLU A 167 -13.02 -16.57 -14.26
CA GLU A 167 -13.63 -16.17 -15.53
C GLU A 167 -12.94 -14.89 -16.02
N LYS A 168 -12.78 -14.77 -17.35
CA LYS A 168 -12.23 -13.58 -18.00
C LYS A 168 -13.26 -12.45 -17.92
N GLN A 169 -12.92 -11.31 -17.33
CA GLN A 169 -12.95 -9.98 -17.98
C GLN A 169 -12.77 -8.82 -16.97
N ALA A 170 -12.28 -7.71 -17.53
CA ALA A 170 -12.30 -6.33 -17.05
C ALA A 170 -11.32 -5.91 -15.94
N LEU A 171 -10.27 -5.22 -16.41
CA LEU A 171 -9.52 -4.12 -15.78
C LEU A 171 -9.96 -3.73 -14.35
N SER A 172 -9.31 -4.32 -13.36
CA SER A 172 -9.06 -3.71 -12.06
C SER A 172 -7.77 -4.32 -11.53
N THR A 173 -7.08 -3.66 -10.62
CA THR A 173 -5.82 -4.18 -10.09
C THR A 173 -6.13 -5.39 -9.20
N HIS A 174 -5.98 -6.61 -9.73
CA HIS A 174 -6.27 -7.83 -8.99
C HIS A 174 -5.10 -8.16 -8.06
N PHE A 175 -5.38 -8.23 -6.75
CA PHE A 175 -4.45 -8.74 -5.75
C PHE A 175 -4.83 -10.19 -5.45
N ILE A 176 -3.95 -11.13 -5.76
CA ILE A 176 -4.12 -12.52 -5.33
C ILE A 176 -3.11 -12.74 -4.21
N LEU A 177 -3.63 -12.93 -2.99
CA LEU A 177 -2.82 -13.25 -1.82
C LEU A 177 -2.66 -14.78 -1.76
N PHE A 178 -1.48 -15.27 -2.13
CA PHE A 178 -1.16 -16.68 -1.89
C PHE A 178 -0.75 -16.85 -0.43
N ARG A 179 -1.53 -17.64 0.30
CA ARG A 179 -1.23 -18.06 1.66
C ARG A 179 -0.59 -19.44 1.64
N CYS A 180 0.66 -19.55 2.08
CA CYS A 180 1.22 -20.84 2.51
C CYS A 180 0.41 -21.27 3.75
N GLY A 181 -0.57 -22.16 3.57
CA GLY A 181 -1.43 -22.63 4.66
C GLY A 181 -0.66 -23.54 5.61
N TYR A 182 -0.76 -23.29 6.92
CA TYR A 182 -0.47 -24.28 7.95
C TYR A 182 -1.81 -24.79 8.48
N GLN A 183 -2.15 -26.05 8.18
CA GLN A 183 -3.31 -26.69 8.79
C GLN A 183 -2.87 -27.25 10.14
N LYS A 184 -3.38 -26.67 11.26
CA LYS A 184 -3.32 -27.36 12.56
C LYS A 184 -3.90 -28.76 12.33
N TYR A 185 -3.23 -29.79 12.84
CA TYR A 185 -3.43 -31.23 12.60
C TYR A 185 -2.64 -31.84 11.42
N GLY A 186 -1.32 -31.96 11.59
CA GLY A 186 -0.57 -33.17 11.20
C GLY A 186 -0.21 -33.43 9.73
N GLN A 187 -0.57 -32.57 8.78
CA GLN A 187 -0.17 -32.71 7.37
C GLN A 187 0.48 -31.41 6.86
N ARG A 188 1.71 -31.52 6.37
CA ARG A 188 2.56 -30.41 5.91
C ARG A 188 2.23 -30.06 4.44
N THR A 189 1.23 -29.24 4.19
CA THR A 189 0.84 -28.84 2.83
C THR A 189 0.74 -27.32 2.68
N CYS A 190 1.71 -26.74 1.96
CA CYS A 190 1.55 -25.43 1.33
C CYS A 190 1.16 -25.67 -0.13
N THR A 191 -0.14 -25.83 -0.38
CA THR A 191 -0.63 -26.06 -1.73
C THR A 191 -0.67 -24.75 -2.50
N LEU A 192 0.17 -24.64 -3.53
CA LEU A 192 -0.03 -23.71 -4.64
C LEU A 192 -1.36 -24.08 -5.32
N LYS A 193 -2.45 -23.36 -5.02
CA LYS A 193 -3.68 -23.46 -5.82
C LYS A 193 -3.62 -22.39 -6.90
N ALA A 194 -2.73 -22.57 -7.87
CA ALA A 194 -2.82 -21.87 -9.15
C ALA A 194 -3.61 -22.79 -10.09
N SER A 195 -4.87 -22.44 -10.35
CA SER A 195 -5.60 -23.06 -11.46
C SER A 195 -5.53 -22.11 -12.63
N VAL A 196 -4.64 -22.40 -13.59
CA VAL A 196 -4.69 -21.85 -14.93
C VAL A 196 -5.49 -22.86 -15.76
N SER A 197 -6.67 -22.46 -16.22
CA SER A 197 -7.43 -23.25 -17.20
C SER A 197 -6.87 -22.98 -18.59
N SER A 198 -6.24 -23.99 -19.18
CA SER A 198 -6.12 -24.15 -20.62
C SER A 198 -7.24 -25.06 -21.10
N HIS A 199 -7.83 -24.70 -22.24
CA HIS A 199 -8.97 -25.36 -22.93
C HIS A 199 -9.04 -26.88 -22.79
#